data_AF-A0A651H5U5-F1
#
_entry.id   AF-A0A651H5U5-F1
#
_cell.length_a   1.000
_cell.length_b   1.000
_cell.length_c   1.000
_cell.angle_alpha   90.00
_cell.angle_beta   90.00
_cell.angle_gamma   90.00
#
_symmetry.space_group_name_H-M   'P 1'
#
loop_
_entity.id
_entity.type
_entity.pdbx_description
1 polymer ?
#
loop_
_entity_poly.entity_id
_entity_poly.type
_entity_poly.pdbx_seq_one_letter_code
_entity_poly.pdbx_strand_id
1 'polypeptide(L)'
;MRIFDLSVIRTAAAAGVLTFAHTLHAGVVEGQSRAEVIAVLGEPIGEVILEDRAIWFFDRGELTLRDDRVSAVNLRSEEEHRAAVERRRAAIEREQRRQAEAEAALEAEGRAILARRQADEAFHNASGLYQLTYWRQFQQRYPMVPIADELALATARYQEEERYRRELAAAREAEYRRLEAESRISDAERRAAEAESEARHLQRELNRRPVFIRTIPVWITPPEKEQNQPNQAPDQTGPTTGRGLEIQTSNRRLEGPGSGSFTPPATDRVRIIPHGTPDSSSRSQRTAHPQAPIRAVPRS
;
A
#
# COMPACT_ATOMS: atom_id res chain seq x y z
N MET A 1 26.23 94.48 62.60
CA MET A 1 25.26 95.59 62.76
C MET A 1 24.36 95.61 61.53
N ARG A 2 23.03 95.78 61.72
CA ARG A 2 21.86 95.29 60.92
C ARG A 2 21.47 93.86 61.32
N ILE A 3 20.56 93.59 62.28
CA ILE A 3 19.17 94.03 62.57
C ILE A 3 18.16 93.43 61.58
N PHE A 4 17.48 92.38 62.09
CA PHE A 4 16.14 91.81 61.84
C PHE A 4 15.60 91.69 60.40
N ASP A 5 15.12 90.50 60.05
CA ASP A 5 13.67 90.31 59.97
C ASP A 5 13.25 88.85 60.24
N LEU A 6 12.35 88.70 61.23
CA LEU A 6 11.48 87.54 61.39
C LEU A 6 10.29 87.75 60.45
N SER A 7 9.83 86.73 59.73
CA SER A 7 8.39 86.46 59.66
C SER A 7 8.02 85.23 58.81
N VAL A 8 6.96 84.60 59.28
CA VAL A 8 5.99 83.74 58.58
C VAL A 8 6.33 82.26 58.42
N ILE A 9 5.96 81.55 59.48
CA ILE A 9 5.38 80.20 59.46
C ILE A 9 4.20 80.20 58.47
N ARG A 10 4.25 79.35 57.44
CA ARG A 10 3.07 78.89 56.70
C ARG A 10 3.04 77.37 56.68
N THR A 11 2.17 76.86 57.54
CA THR A 11 1.62 75.52 57.55
C THR A 11 0.95 75.25 56.19
N ALA A 12 1.47 74.29 55.42
CA ALA A 12 0.78 73.71 54.28
C ALA A 12 0.50 72.24 54.59
N ALA A 13 -0.78 71.95 54.75
CA ALA A 13 -1.30 70.62 54.98
C ALA A 13 -1.27 69.77 53.70
N ALA A 14 -0.89 68.50 53.89
CA ALA A 14 -1.44 67.30 53.31
C ALA A 14 -1.93 67.33 51.84
N ALA A 15 -1.14 66.73 50.96
CA ALA A 15 -1.61 65.76 49.98
C ALA A 15 -0.42 64.89 49.56
N GLY A 16 -0.01 64.00 50.46
CA GLY A 16 0.90 62.91 50.12
C GLY A 16 0.15 61.97 49.18
N VAL A 17 0.23 62.24 47.88
CA VAL A 17 -0.07 61.24 46.85
C VAL A 17 0.93 60.12 47.11
N LEU A 18 0.46 59.07 47.76
CA LEU A 18 1.13 57.79 47.81
C LEU A 18 1.05 57.26 46.37
N THR A 19 1.95 57.73 45.53
CA THR A 19 2.29 57.09 44.27
C THR A 19 2.90 55.76 44.70
N PHE A 20 2.05 54.75 44.90
CA PHE A 20 2.47 53.37 44.84
C PHE A 20 3.05 53.22 43.45
N ALA A 21 4.36 53.44 43.34
CA ALA A 21 5.17 52.87 42.30
C ALA A 21 4.94 51.36 42.43
N HIS A 22 3.90 50.87 41.76
CA HIS A 22 3.84 49.48 41.34
C HIS A 22 5.06 49.37 40.44
N THR A 23 6.15 48.92 41.05
CA THR A 23 7.25 48.29 40.35
C THR A 23 6.58 47.32 39.39
N LEU A 24 6.51 47.73 38.12
CA LEU A 24 6.05 46.98 36.97
C LEU A 24 6.92 45.73 36.82
N HIS A 25 6.77 44.77 37.71
CA HIS A 25 6.83 43.38 37.30
C HIS A 25 5.49 43.14 36.64
N ALA A 26 5.47 43.26 35.30
CA ALA A 26 4.34 42.90 34.46
C ALA A 26 4.10 41.38 34.56
N GLY A 27 3.62 40.94 35.72
CA GLY A 27 3.41 39.57 36.11
C GLY A 27 2.01 39.42 36.67
N VAL A 28 1.35 38.34 36.28
CA VAL A 28 0.06 37.94 36.83
C VAL A 28 0.26 37.48 38.27
N VAL A 29 -0.62 37.95 39.16
CA VAL A 29 -0.61 37.61 40.59
C VAL A 29 -1.84 36.77 40.91
N GLU A 30 -1.71 35.86 41.87
CA GLU A 30 -2.85 35.11 42.41
C GLU A 30 -3.96 36.06 42.90
N GLY A 31 -5.21 35.67 42.67
CA GLY A 31 -6.40 36.44 43.01
C GLY A 31 -6.87 37.44 41.95
N GLN A 32 -6.08 37.71 40.90
CA GLN A 32 -6.51 38.54 39.77
C GLN A 32 -7.71 37.92 39.06
N SER A 33 -8.61 38.78 38.59
CA SER A 33 -9.78 38.37 37.83
C SER A 33 -9.41 37.97 36.41
N ARG A 34 -10.25 37.15 35.80
CA ARG A 34 -10.13 36.73 34.41
C ARG A 34 -9.82 37.88 33.44
N ALA A 35 -10.56 38.98 33.53
CA ALA A 35 -10.42 40.12 32.62
C ALA A 35 -9.04 40.80 32.75
N GLU A 36 -8.50 40.88 33.97
CA GLU A 36 -7.18 41.48 34.23
C GLU A 36 -6.06 40.60 33.66
N VAL A 37 -6.18 39.27 33.77
CA VAL A 37 -5.21 38.33 33.19
C VAL A 37 -5.17 38.45 31.67
N ILE A 38 -6.33 38.49 31.00
CA ILE A 38 -6.40 38.65 29.55
C ILE A 38 -5.80 40.00 29.12
N ALA A 39 -6.04 41.07 29.88
CA ALA A 39 -5.48 42.38 29.57
C ALA A 39 -3.94 42.41 29.65
N VAL A 40 -3.33 41.60 30.53
CA VAL A 40 -1.87 41.55 30.73
C VAL A 40 -1.17 40.56 29.80
N LEU A 41 -1.74 39.35 29.63
CA LEU A 41 -1.09 38.25 28.90
C LEU A 41 -1.67 38.00 27.49
N GLY A 42 -2.79 38.63 27.17
CA GLY A 42 -3.55 38.36 25.94
C GLY A 42 -4.49 37.17 26.08
N GLU A 43 -5.01 36.70 24.95
CA GLU A 43 -5.91 35.54 24.92
C GLU A 43 -5.14 34.23 25.15
N PRO A 44 -5.68 33.28 25.95
CA PRO A 44 -5.08 31.98 26.12
C PRO A 44 -5.13 31.17 24.83
N ILE A 45 -4.09 30.37 24.57
CA ILE A 45 -3.96 29.49 23.41
C ILE A 45 -4.94 28.32 23.51
N GLY A 46 -5.24 27.92 24.74
CA GLY A 46 -6.21 26.88 25.04
C GLY A 46 -6.73 26.99 26.45
N GLU A 47 -7.92 26.45 26.66
CA GLU A 47 -8.59 26.39 27.95
C GLU A 47 -9.09 24.96 28.18
N VAL A 48 -8.88 24.45 29.38
CA VAL A 48 -9.44 23.19 29.86
C VAL A 48 -10.28 23.48 31.10
N ILE A 49 -11.60 23.27 30.98
CA ILE A 49 -12.55 23.47 32.08
C ILE A 49 -12.74 22.15 32.82
N LEU A 50 -12.49 22.17 34.13
CA LEU A 50 -12.76 21.09 35.08
C LEU A 50 -13.94 21.50 35.98
N GLU A 51 -14.50 20.57 36.74
CA GLU A 51 -15.68 20.84 37.58
C GLU A 51 -15.48 21.99 38.58
N ASP A 52 -14.28 22.14 39.14
CA ASP A 52 -13.97 23.11 40.19
C ASP A 52 -12.97 24.20 39.77
N ARG A 53 -12.40 24.13 38.55
CA ARG A 53 -11.35 25.05 38.08
C ARG A 53 -11.21 25.06 36.56
N ALA A 54 -10.64 26.14 36.01
CA ALA A 54 -10.23 26.22 34.62
C ALA A 54 -8.69 26.31 34.53
N ILE A 55 -8.08 25.56 33.62
CA ILE A 55 -6.65 25.65 33.33
C ILE A 55 -6.49 26.33 31.98
N TRP A 56 -5.78 27.44 31.96
CA TRP A 56 -5.49 28.23 30.77
C TRP A 56 -4.04 28.07 30.36
N PHE A 57 -3.83 27.80 29.07
CA PHE A 57 -2.52 27.61 28.48
C PHE A 57 -2.09 28.86 27.72
N PHE A 58 -0.88 29.32 28.00
CA PHE A 58 -0.21 30.43 27.35
C PHE A 58 1.15 29.97 26.81
N ASP A 59 1.76 30.72 25.90
CA ASP A 59 3.08 30.40 25.35
C ASP A 59 4.15 30.23 26.45
N ARG A 60 3.98 30.98 27.55
CA ARG A 60 4.92 31.04 28.67
C ARG A 60 4.65 30.01 29.78
N GLY A 61 3.54 29.29 29.74
CA GLY A 61 3.17 28.32 30.76
C GLY A 61 1.66 28.22 30.96
N GLU A 62 1.22 27.92 32.17
CA GLU A 62 -0.19 27.69 32.47
C GLU A 62 -0.64 28.47 33.70
N LEU A 63 -1.93 28.85 33.69
CA LEU A 63 -2.62 29.49 34.79
C LEU A 63 -3.80 28.61 35.20
N THR A 64 -4.01 28.45 36.50
CA THR A 64 -5.24 27.81 37.00
C THR A 64 -6.14 28.89 37.61
N LEU A 65 -7.41 28.89 37.21
CA LEU A 65 -8.46 29.75 37.73
C LEU A 65 -9.45 28.92 38.54
N ARG A 66 -9.88 29.45 39.68
CA ARG A 66 -10.96 28.91 40.51
C ARG A 66 -11.90 30.06 40.85
N ASP A 67 -13.20 29.85 40.68
CA ASP A 67 -14.22 30.88 40.90
C ASP A 67 -13.91 32.21 40.14
N ASP A 68 -13.48 32.09 38.88
CA ASP A 68 -13.11 33.20 37.98
C ASP A 68 -11.90 34.05 38.43
N ARG A 69 -11.08 33.51 39.36
CA ARG A 69 -9.86 34.15 39.87
C ARG A 69 -8.66 33.23 39.77
N VAL A 70 -7.47 33.80 39.55
CA VAL A 70 -6.21 33.03 39.47
C VAL A 70 -5.92 32.37 40.81
N SER A 71 -5.87 31.03 40.85
CA SER A 71 -5.53 30.25 42.04
C SER A 71 -4.09 29.72 42.01
N ALA A 72 -3.46 29.62 40.83
CA ALA A 72 -2.06 29.23 40.69
C ALA A 72 -1.44 29.81 39.41
N VAL A 73 -0.20 30.28 39.51
CA VAL A 73 0.58 30.83 38.40
C VAL A 73 1.80 29.98 38.13
N ASN A 74 1.86 29.33 36.97
CA ASN A 74 3.04 28.60 36.50
C ASN A 74 3.50 29.17 35.16
N LEU A 75 3.94 30.43 35.18
CA LEU A 75 4.43 31.15 34.00
C LEU A 75 5.93 31.37 34.12
N ARG A 76 6.66 31.00 33.06
CA ARG A 76 8.09 31.33 32.93
C ARG A 76 8.25 32.82 32.72
N SER A 77 9.40 33.36 33.11
CA SER A 77 9.72 34.76 32.80
C SER A 77 9.83 34.96 31.28
N GLU A 78 9.68 36.20 30.82
CA GLU A 78 9.76 36.53 29.40
C GLU A 78 11.13 36.18 28.83
N GLU A 79 12.19 36.46 29.59
CA GLU A 79 13.57 36.14 29.23
C GLU A 79 13.81 34.63 29.18
N GLU A 80 13.29 33.89 30.16
CA GLU A 80 13.37 32.43 30.18
C GLU A 80 12.62 31.79 29.01
N HIS A 81 11.44 32.31 28.67
CA HIS A 81 10.67 31.83 27.54
C HIS A 81 11.43 32.06 26.22
N ARG A 82 11.94 33.27 25.99
CA ARG A 82 12.77 33.58 24.80
C ARG A 82 13.99 32.67 24.72
N ALA A 83 14.72 32.50 25.83
CA ALA A 83 15.87 31.61 25.87
C ALA A 83 15.50 30.14 25.65
N ALA A 84 14.30 29.70 26.06
CA ALA A 84 13.80 28.36 25.79
C ALA A 84 13.43 28.18 24.31
N VAL A 85 12.77 29.16 23.69
CA VAL A 85 12.41 29.14 22.27
C VAL A 85 13.66 29.08 21.40
N GLU A 86 14.67 29.91 21.66
CA GLU A 86 15.92 29.91 20.90
C GLU A 86 16.69 28.61 21.05
N ARG A 87 16.78 28.06 22.28
CA ARG A 87 17.36 26.72 22.49
C ARG A 87 16.61 25.63 21.72
N ARG A 88 15.28 25.67 21.70
CA ARG A 88 14.45 24.72 20.96
C ARG A 88 14.67 24.84 19.45
N ARG A 89 14.71 26.07 18.92
CA ARG A 89 15.03 26.33 17.50
C ARG A 89 16.41 25.80 17.13
N ALA A 90 17.43 26.12 17.91
CA ALA A 90 18.79 25.62 17.69
C ALA A 90 18.91 24.09 17.84
N ALA A 91 18.09 23.46 18.68
CA ALA A 91 18.04 22.00 18.77
C ALA A 91 17.40 21.37 17.52
N ILE A 92 16.29 21.93 17.02
CA ILE A 92 15.64 21.48 15.80
C ILE A 92 16.55 21.65 14.59
N GLU A 93 17.22 22.80 14.44
CA GLU A 93 18.13 23.04 13.32
C GLU A 93 19.32 22.07 13.34
N ARG A 94 19.89 21.81 14.51
CA ARG A 94 20.97 20.81 14.66
C ARG A 94 20.49 19.41 14.30
N GLU A 95 19.28 19.04 14.69
CA GLU A 95 18.71 17.75 14.35
C GLU A 95 18.47 17.63 12.84
N GLN A 96 17.87 18.63 12.21
CA GLN A 96 17.66 18.67 10.77
C GLN A 96 18.98 18.61 10.00
N ARG A 97 20.02 19.32 10.47
CA ARG A 97 21.34 19.28 9.86
C ARG A 97 21.96 17.88 9.96
N ARG A 98 21.87 17.24 11.13
CA ARG A 98 22.34 15.85 11.31
C ARG A 98 21.60 14.86 10.41
N GLN A 99 20.28 15.01 10.28
CA GLN A 99 19.47 14.17 9.40
C GLN A 99 19.86 14.37 7.93
N ALA A 100 19.99 15.62 7.48
CA ALA A 100 20.44 15.93 6.12
C ALA A 100 21.85 15.40 5.83
N GLU A 101 22.78 15.53 6.78
CA GLU A 101 24.14 14.96 6.67
C GLU A 101 24.10 13.43 6.58
N ALA A 102 23.25 12.76 7.38
CA ALA A 102 23.09 11.31 7.34
C ALA A 102 22.46 10.82 6.02
N GLU A 103 21.44 11.53 5.52
CA GLU A 103 20.81 11.24 4.23
C GLU A 103 21.81 11.41 3.08
N ALA A 104 22.58 12.50 3.07
CA ALA A 104 23.61 12.74 2.06
C ALA A 104 24.71 11.67 2.10
N ALA A 105 25.11 11.21 3.30
CA ALA A 105 26.08 10.13 3.44
C ALA A 105 25.54 8.79 2.91
N LEU A 106 24.28 8.45 3.20
CA LEU A 106 23.61 7.25 2.68
C LEU A 106 23.45 7.31 1.16
N GLU A 107 23.12 8.48 0.60
CA GLU A 107 23.04 8.68 -0.85
C GLU A 107 24.41 8.48 -1.52
N ALA A 108 25.46 9.05 -0.95
CA ALA A 108 26.83 8.89 -1.46
C ALA A 108 27.29 7.42 -1.40
N GLU A 109 27.03 6.72 -0.28
CA GLU A 109 27.31 5.29 -0.14
C GLU A 109 26.55 4.48 -1.19
N GLY A 110 25.24 4.71 -1.33
CA GLY A 110 24.41 4.02 -2.29
C GLY A 110 24.90 4.25 -3.73
N ARG A 111 25.23 5.49 -4.11
CA ARG A 111 25.79 5.80 -5.44
C ARG A 111 27.12 5.09 -5.69
N ALA A 112 27.99 5.00 -4.68
CA ALA A 112 29.27 4.28 -4.80
C ALA A 112 29.04 2.77 -5.02
N ILE A 113 28.08 2.17 -4.30
CA ILE A 113 27.71 0.76 -4.48
C ILE A 113 27.08 0.53 -5.85
N LEU A 114 26.19 1.42 -6.30
CA LEU A 114 25.59 1.37 -7.63
C LEU A 114 26.68 1.37 -8.71
N ALA A 115 27.59 2.34 -8.67
CA ALA A 115 28.70 2.43 -9.63
C ALA A 115 29.58 1.17 -9.61
N ARG A 116 29.90 0.65 -8.40
CA ARG A 116 30.66 -0.60 -8.26
C ARG A 116 29.95 -1.78 -8.91
N ARG A 117 28.63 -1.90 -8.72
CA ARG A 117 27.83 -2.99 -9.31
C ARG A 117 27.65 -2.84 -10.82
N GLN A 118 27.52 -1.63 -11.33
CA GLN A 118 27.50 -1.37 -12.76
C GLN A 118 28.84 -1.73 -13.43
N ALA A 119 29.96 -1.66 -12.72
CA ALA A 119 31.26 -2.08 -13.22
C ALA A 119 31.57 -3.58 -13.01
N ASP A 120 30.72 -4.30 -12.27
CA ASP A 120 30.96 -5.70 -11.89
C ASP A 120 30.44 -6.65 -12.97
N GLU A 121 31.35 -7.18 -13.79
CA GLU A 121 31.02 -8.12 -14.87
C GLU A 121 30.39 -9.42 -14.34
N ALA A 122 30.81 -9.90 -13.17
CA ALA A 122 30.24 -11.11 -12.58
C ALA A 122 28.77 -10.87 -12.19
N PHE A 123 28.43 -9.67 -11.75
CA PHE A 123 27.04 -9.29 -11.48
C PHE A 123 26.20 -9.22 -12.76
N HIS A 124 26.74 -8.65 -13.84
CA HIS A 124 26.03 -8.57 -15.13
C HIS A 124 25.76 -9.95 -15.75
N ASN A 125 26.66 -10.90 -15.53
CA ASN A 125 26.54 -12.28 -16.01
C ASN A 125 25.77 -13.20 -15.04
N ALA A 126 25.38 -12.71 -13.86
CA ALA A 126 24.52 -13.47 -12.95
C ALA A 126 23.10 -13.60 -13.52
N SER A 127 22.30 -14.53 -12.97
CA SER A 127 20.92 -14.71 -13.42
C SER A 127 20.05 -13.45 -13.23
N GLY A 128 19.08 -13.26 -14.10
CA GLY A 128 18.10 -12.18 -14.04
C GLY A 128 17.35 -12.14 -12.71
N LEU A 129 17.02 -13.31 -12.13
CA LEU A 129 16.41 -13.39 -10.81
C LEU A 129 17.31 -12.83 -9.70
N TYR A 130 18.61 -13.14 -9.75
CA TYR A 130 19.59 -12.63 -8.78
C TYR A 130 19.74 -11.12 -8.90
N GLN A 131 19.90 -10.61 -10.11
CA GLN A 131 19.99 -9.16 -10.38
C GLN A 131 18.73 -8.43 -9.89
N LEU A 132 17.54 -8.95 -10.21
CA LEU A 132 16.26 -8.36 -9.80
C LEU A 132 16.11 -8.32 -8.28
N THR A 133 16.47 -9.41 -7.60
CA THR A 133 16.39 -9.49 -6.14
C THR A 133 17.36 -8.50 -5.49
N TYR A 134 18.59 -8.41 -6.02
CA TYR A 134 19.59 -7.46 -5.54
C TYR A 134 19.09 -6.03 -5.65
N TRP A 135 18.59 -5.60 -6.82
CA TRP A 135 18.13 -4.23 -7.02
C TRP A 135 16.92 -3.87 -6.17
N ARG A 136 16.00 -4.81 -5.90
CA ARG A 136 14.89 -4.57 -4.96
C ARG A 136 15.37 -4.35 -3.53
N GLN A 137 16.33 -5.15 -3.06
CA GLN A 137 16.92 -4.97 -1.73
C GLN A 137 17.72 -3.67 -1.66
N PHE A 138 18.44 -3.33 -2.73
CA PHE A 138 19.15 -2.08 -2.85
C PHE A 138 18.20 -0.89 -2.75
N GLN A 139 17.05 -0.91 -3.45
CA GLN A 139 16.05 0.16 -3.38
C GLN A 139 15.49 0.37 -1.97
N GLN A 140 15.28 -0.73 -1.23
CA GLN A 140 14.81 -0.66 0.16
C GLN A 140 15.84 -0.04 1.09
N ARG A 141 17.12 -0.38 0.90
CA ARG A 141 18.22 0.13 1.72
C ARG A 141 18.63 1.56 1.34
N TYR A 142 18.51 1.91 0.07
CA TYR A 142 18.94 3.20 -0.49
C TYR A 142 17.84 3.85 -1.35
N PRO A 143 16.72 4.29 -0.74
CA PRO A 143 15.55 4.77 -1.49
C PRO A 143 15.77 6.08 -2.27
N MET A 144 16.74 6.90 -1.86
CA MET A 144 17.09 8.16 -2.53
C MET A 144 17.97 7.98 -3.77
N VAL A 145 18.53 6.79 -4.01
CA VAL A 145 19.37 6.54 -5.19
C VAL A 145 18.49 6.09 -6.36
N PRO A 146 18.51 6.80 -7.50
CA PRO A 146 17.70 6.44 -8.65
C PRO A 146 18.24 5.16 -9.30
N ILE A 147 17.44 4.10 -9.29
CA ILE A 147 17.78 2.79 -9.89
C ILE A 147 16.66 2.24 -10.80
N ALA A 148 15.82 3.13 -11.33
CA ALA A 148 14.65 2.73 -12.11
C ALA A 148 15.03 1.93 -13.36
N ASP A 149 16.11 2.35 -14.03
CA ASP A 149 16.58 1.73 -15.27
C ASP A 149 17.20 0.35 -14.99
N GLU A 150 17.99 0.22 -13.93
CA GLU A 150 18.59 -1.05 -13.50
C GLU A 150 17.52 -2.07 -13.11
N LEU A 151 16.49 -1.61 -12.39
CA LEU A 151 15.38 -2.46 -11.98
C LEU A 151 14.55 -2.90 -13.19
N ALA A 152 14.31 -2.02 -14.15
CA ALA A 152 13.62 -2.33 -15.39
C ALA A 152 14.41 -3.35 -16.23
N LEU A 153 15.72 -3.15 -16.39
CA LEU A 153 16.61 -4.06 -17.11
C LEU A 153 16.66 -5.44 -16.45
N ALA A 154 16.84 -5.50 -15.13
CA ALA A 154 16.85 -6.77 -14.41
C ALA A 154 15.51 -7.50 -14.48
N THR A 155 14.40 -6.75 -14.46
CA THR A 155 13.05 -7.31 -14.66
C THR A 155 12.91 -7.91 -16.05
N ALA A 156 13.36 -7.21 -17.11
CA ALA A 156 13.32 -7.69 -18.48
C ALA A 156 14.15 -8.98 -18.65
N ARG A 157 15.39 -8.99 -18.14
CA ARG A 157 16.27 -10.18 -18.17
C ARG A 157 15.63 -11.38 -17.49
N TYR A 158 15.08 -11.20 -16.30
CA TYR A 158 14.38 -12.27 -15.59
C TYR A 158 13.19 -12.81 -16.39
N GLN A 159 12.41 -11.95 -17.02
CA GLN A 159 11.27 -12.37 -17.84
C GLN A 159 11.70 -13.15 -19.08
N GLU A 160 12.78 -12.74 -19.74
CA GLU A 160 13.35 -13.47 -20.89
C GLU A 160 13.86 -14.85 -20.48
N GLU A 161 14.62 -14.94 -19.38
CA GLU A 161 15.11 -16.22 -18.85
C GLU A 161 13.96 -17.18 -18.53
N GLU A 162 12.91 -16.68 -17.87
CA GLU A 162 11.73 -17.49 -17.54
C GLU A 162 10.94 -17.91 -18.79
N ARG A 163 10.84 -17.06 -19.81
CA ARG A 163 10.23 -17.42 -21.10
C ARG A 163 11.01 -18.54 -21.78
N TYR A 164 12.33 -18.37 -21.91
CA TYR A 164 13.20 -19.38 -22.52
C TYR A 164 13.13 -20.71 -21.77
N ARG A 165 13.11 -20.68 -20.43
CA ARG A 165 12.98 -21.89 -19.61
C ARG A 165 11.66 -22.61 -19.86
N ARG A 166 10.55 -21.89 -20.01
CA ARG A 166 9.24 -22.47 -20.31
C ARG A 166 9.19 -23.05 -21.71
N GLU A 167 9.75 -22.36 -22.69
CA GLU A 167 9.83 -22.85 -24.08
C GLU A 167 10.65 -24.13 -24.16
N LEU A 168 11.81 -24.18 -23.49
CA LEU A 168 12.65 -25.37 -23.45
C LEU A 168 11.94 -26.55 -22.76
N ALA A 169 11.20 -26.29 -21.68
CA ALA A 169 10.41 -27.31 -21.00
C ALA A 169 9.28 -27.84 -21.91
N ALA A 170 8.56 -26.96 -22.60
CA ALA A 170 7.49 -27.32 -23.51
C ALA A 170 8.02 -28.11 -24.73
N ALA A 171 9.18 -27.73 -25.27
CA ALA A 171 9.83 -28.45 -26.36
C ALA A 171 10.20 -29.88 -25.96
N ARG A 172 10.80 -30.05 -24.77
CA ARG A 172 11.12 -31.38 -24.21
C ARG A 172 9.86 -32.23 -24.02
N GLU A 173 8.80 -31.65 -23.48
CA GLU A 173 7.53 -32.35 -23.31
C GLU A 173 6.89 -32.77 -24.64
N ALA A 174 6.98 -31.91 -25.67
CA ALA A 174 6.52 -32.24 -27.01
C ALA A 174 7.32 -33.39 -27.63
N GLU A 175 8.64 -33.40 -27.44
CA GLU A 175 9.52 -34.49 -27.87
C GLU A 175 9.16 -35.81 -27.19
N TYR A 176 8.97 -35.81 -25.86
CA TYR A 176 8.51 -37.01 -25.14
C TYR A 176 7.17 -37.52 -25.65
N ARG A 177 6.19 -36.63 -25.87
CA ARG A 177 4.88 -37.02 -26.43
C ARG A 177 4.99 -37.61 -27.83
N ARG A 178 5.88 -37.07 -28.65
CA ARG A 178 6.14 -37.59 -30.00
C ARG A 178 6.73 -38.99 -29.93
N LEU A 179 7.76 -39.21 -29.11
CA LEU A 179 8.37 -40.53 -28.94
C LEU A 179 7.37 -41.56 -28.40
N GLU A 180 6.52 -41.16 -27.46
CA GLU A 180 5.45 -42.02 -26.95
C GLU A 180 4.45 -42.38 -28.05
N ALA A 181 4.04 -41.41 -28.87
CA ALA A 181 3.16 -41.66 -30.00
C ALA A 181 3.80 -42.59 -31.05
N GLU A 182 5.07 -42.39 -31.38
CA GLU A 182 5.83 -43.25 -32.28
C GLU A 182 5.93 -44.69 -31.75
N SER A 183 6.17 -44.86 -30.44
CA SER A 183 6.16 -46.18 -29.79
C SER A 183 4.80 -46.86 -29.90
N ARG A 184 3.70 -46.12 -29.64
CA ARG A 184 2.34 -46.66 -29.75
C ARG A 184 1.98 -47.05 -31.18
N ILE A 185 2.42 -46.28 -32.16
CA ILE A 185 2.24 -46.60 -33.59
C ILE A 185 3.01 -47.87 -33.93
N SER A 186 4.28 -47.98 -33.54
CA SER A 186 5.09 -49.18 -33.79
C SER A 186 4.47 -50.44 -33.14
N ASP A 187 3.96 -50.32 -31.92
CA ASP A 187 3.25 -51.41 -31.25
C ASP A 187 1.93 -51.79 -31.93
N ALA A 188 1.21 -50.83 -32.47
CA ALA A 188 -0.01 -51.07 -33.23
C ALA A 188 0.29 -51.73 -34.58
N GLU A 189 1.33 -51.29 -35.29
CA GLU A 189 1.79 -51.86 -36.55
C GLU A 189 2.25 -53.31 -36.39
N ARG A 190 3.02 -53.60 -35.33
CA ARG A 190 3.44 -54.97 -35.02
C ARG A 190 2.23 -55.89 -34.79
N ARG A 191 1.26 -55.46 -33.98
CA ARG A 191 0.04 -56.23 -33.72
C ARG A 191 -0.82 -56.42 -34.98
N ALA A 192 -0.91 -55.40 -35.83
CA ALA A 192 -1.62 -55.49 -37.10
C ALA A 192 -0.94 -56.49 -38.05
N ALA A 193 0.39 -56.45 -38.16
CA ALA A 193 1.15 -57.39 -38.98
C ALA A 193 1.01 -58.84 -38.48
N GLU A 194 1.05 -59.06 -37.16
CA GLU A 194 0.80 -60.37 -36.54
C GLU A 194 -0.61 -60.88 -36.87
N ALA A 195 -1.64 -60.05 -36.68
CA ALA A 195 -3.02 -60.40 -36.99
C ALA A 195 -3.24 -60.70 -38.49
N GLU A 196 -2.61 -59.94 -39.38
CA GLU A 196 -2.65 -60.23 -40.82
C GLU A 196 -1.98 -61.56 -41.16
N SER A 197 -0.84 -61.86 -40.53
CA SER A 197 -0.12 -63.11 -40.76
C SER A 197 -0.96 -64.32 -40.32
N GLU A 198 -1.65 -64.22 -39.19
CA GLU A 198 -2.56 -65.23 -38.66
C GLU A 198 -3.79 -65.38 -39.57
N ALA A 199 -4.43 -64.28 -39.97
CA ALA A 199 -5.56 -64.30 -40.89
C ALA A 199 -5.20 -64.96 -42.24
N ARG A 200 -4.01 -64.65 -42.79
CA ARG A 200 -3.51 -65.30 -44.02
C ARG A 200 -3.24 -66.78 -43.80
N HIS A 201 -2.71 -67.17 -42.63
CA HIS A 201 -2.49 -68.56 -42.28
C HIS A 201 -3.82 -69.34 -42.24
N LEU A 202 -4.80 -68.83 -41.49
CA LEU A 202 -6.14 -69.41 -41.39
C LEU A 202 -6.82 -69.51 -42.77
N GLN A 203 -6.71 -68.48 -43.61
CA GLN A 203 -7.25 -68.52 -44.97
C GLN A 203 -6.62 -69.64 -45.82
N ARG A 204 -5.30 -69.85 -45.71
CA ARG A 204 -4.61 -70.96 -46.40
C ARG A 204 -5.08 -72.32 -45.88
N GLU A 205 -5.29 -72.46 -44.58
CA GLU A 205 -5.82 -73.69 -43.98
C GLU A 205 -7.25 -73.99 -44.43
N LEU A 206 -8.12 -72.98 -44.47
CA LEU A 206 -9.48 -73.11 -44.99
C LEU A 206 -9.48 -73.50 -46.46
N ASN A 207 -8.63 -72.89 -47.28
CA ASN A 207 -8.52 -73.21 -48.71
C ASN A 207 -7.95 -74.62 -48.96
N ARG A 208 -7.19 -75.21 -48.03
CA ARG A 208 -6.68 -76.58 -48.12
C ARG A 208 -7.73 -77.65 -47.78
N ARG A 209 -8.82 -77.27 -47.10
CA ARG A 209 -9.92 -78.21 -46.80
C ARG A 209 -10.83 -78.30 -48.03
N PRO A 210 -11.12 -79.51 -48.55
CA PRO A 210 -12.05 -79.66 -49.67
C PRO A 210 -13.43 -79.17 -49.22
N VAL A 211 -13.95 -78.16 -49.90
CA VAL A 211 -15.32 -77.70 -49.73
C VAL A 211 -16.23 -78.76 -50.34
N PHE A 212 -16.77 -79.64 -49.50
CA PHE A 212 -17.87 -80.51 -49.90
C PHE A 212 -19.14 -79.65 -49.98
N ILE A 213 -19.43 -79.12 -51.17
CA ILE A 213 -20.72 -78.50 -51.45
C ILE A 213 -21.76 -79.62 -51.42
N ARG A 214 -22.41 -79.79 -50.27
CA ARG A 214 -23.62 -80.62 -50.17
C ARG A 214 -24.78 -79.74 -50.61
N THR A 215 -25.18 -79.86 -51.87
CA THR A 215 -26.39 -79.21 -52.40
C THR A 215 -27.58 -79.77 -51.62
N ILE A 216 -28.04 -79.06 -50.60
CA ILE A 216 -29.31 -79.36 -49.92
C ILE A 216 -30.40 -78.71 -50.79
N PRO A 217 -31.32 -79.48 -51.39
CA PRO A 217 -32.43 -78.89 -52.12
C PRO A 217 -33.27 -78.06 -51.14
N VAL A 218 -33.29 -76.74 -51.36
CA VAL A 218 -34.21 -75.84 -50.68
C VAL A 218 -35.58 -76.06 -51.30
N TRP A 219 -36.44 -76.80 -50.61
CA TRP A 219 -37.86 -76.82 -50.93
C TRP A 219 -38.44 -75.47 -50.50
N ILE A 220 -38.79 -74.63 -51.46
CA ILE A 220 -39.51 -73.37 -51.22
C ILE A 220 -40.91 -73.75 -50.77
N THR A 221 -41.16 -73.70 -49.47
CA THR A 221 -42.51 -73.83 -48.91
C THR A 221 -43.34 -72.61 -49.35
N PRO A 222 -44.56 -72.78 -49.89
CA PRO A 222 -45.42 -71.65 -50.27
C PRO A 222 -45.72 -70.76 -49.06
N PRO A 223 -45.92 -69.44 -49.24
CA PRO A 223 -46.27 -68.55 -48.15
C PRO A 223 -47.64 -68.94 -47.59
N GLU A 224 -47.63 -69.45 -46.36
CA GLU A 224 -48.82 -69.68 -45.55
C GLU A 224 -49.48 -68.32 -45.29
N LYS A 225 -50.71 -68.18 -45.78
CA LYS A 225 -51.60 -67.10 -45.38
C LYS A 225 -51.98 -67.32 -43.93
N GLU A 226 -52.18 -66.21 -43.22
CA GLU A 226 -52.69 -66.05 -41.83
C GLU A 226 -51.59 -65.61 -40.84
N GLN A 227 -51.81 -64.66 -39.95
CA GLN A 227 -53.01 -63.93 -39.59
C GLN A 227 -52.60 -62.62 -38.92
N ASN A 228 -53.42 -61.62 -39.20
CA ASN A 228 -53.38 -60.27 -38.70
C ASN A 228 -53.65 -60.26 -37.17
N GLN A 229 -52.72 -59.76 -36.35
CA GLN A 229 -53.03 -59.22 -35.02
C GLN A 229 -52.25 -57.91 -34.76
N PRO A 230 -52.92 -56.86 -34.25
CA PRO A 230 -52.35 -55.53 -34.07
C PRO A 230 -51.77 -55.30 -32.65
N ASN A 231 -51.02 -54.21 -32.51
CA ASN A 231 -50.46 -53.60 -31.27
C ASN A 231 -49.13 -54.24 -30.80
N GLN A 232 -48.08 -53.52 -30.40
CA GLN A 232 -47.97 -52.20 -29.79
C GLN A 232 -46.66 -51.49 -30.22
N ALA A 233 -46.74 -50.17 -30.34
CA ALA A 233 -45.60 -49.27 -30.48
C ALA A 233 -44.77 -49.21 -29.18
N PRO A 234 -43.46 -48.90 -29.28
CA PRO A 234 -42.94 -47.86 -28.39
C PRO A 234 -42.24 -46.75 -29.18
N ASP A 235 -42.82 -45.58 -28.99
CA ASP A 235 -42.21 -44.27 -28.80
C ASP A 235 -40.82 -44.00 -29.37
N GLN A 236 -40.81 -43.08 -30.33
CA GLN A 236 -39.68 -42.21 -30.62
C GLN A 236 -39.67 -41.02 -29.65
N THR A 237 -38.66 -40.96 -28.78
CA THR A 237 -38.10 -39.71 -28.23
C THR A 237 -36.59 -39.92 -28.25
N GLY A 238 -35.82 -39.30 -29.14
CA GLY A 238 -35.48 -37.88 -29.17
C GLY A 238 -34.01 -37.72 -28.77
N PRO A 239 -33.13 -37.11 -29.59
CA PRO A 239 -31.74 -36.88 -29.23
C PRO A 239 -31.62 -35.55 -28.48
N THR A 240 -31.31 -35.59 -27.19
CA THR A 240 -30.98 -34.38 -26.42
C THR A 240 -29.46 -34.27 -26.25
N THR A 241 -28.90 -33.38 -27.05
CA THR A 241 -27.62 -32.71 -26.86
C THR A 241 -27.50 -32.14 -25.44
N GLY A 242 -26.39 -32.41 -24.74
CA GLY A 242 -26.12 -31.75 -23.45
C GLY A 242 -25.04 -32.41 -22.58
N ARG A 243 -23.85 -32.66 -23.10
CA ARG A 243 -22.67 -32.93 -22.24
C ARG A 243 -22.05 -31.60 -21.81
N GLY A 244 -22.58 -31.05 -20.72
CA GLY A 244 -21.88 -30.04 -19.93
C GLY A 244 -20.75 -30.71 -19.16
N LEU A 245 -19.51 -30.32 -19.44
CA LEU A 245 -18.37 -30.59 -18.57
C LEU A 245 -18.55 -29.73 -17.31
N GLU A 246 -19.05 -30.33 -16.24
CA GLU A 246 -18.92 -29.78 -14.89
C GLU A 246 -17.54 -30.15 -14.36
N ILE A 247 -16.62 -29.19 -14.39
CA ILE A 247 -15.34 -29.28 -13.73
C ILE A 247 -15.60 -29.17 -12.23
N GLN A 248 -15.60 -30.29 -11.52
CA GLN A 248 -15.51 -30.30 -10.06
C GLN A 248 -14.11 -29.82 -9.66
N THR A 249 -13.97 -28.52 -9.42
CA THR A 249 -12.81 -27.98 -8.69
C THR A 249 -12.94 -28.35 -7.22
N SER A 250 -12.22 -29.38 -6.81
CA SER A 250 -12.03 -29.76 -5.42
C SER A 250 -11.22 -28.67 -4.69
N ASN A 251 -11.89 -27.73 -4.04
CA ASN A 251 -11.26 -26.82 -3.09
C ASN A 251 -10.96 -27.57 -1.79
N ARG A 252 -9.78 -28.19 -1.74
CA ARG A 252 -9.17 -28.74 -0.53
C ARG A 252 -8.67 -27.57 0.33
N ARG A 253 -9.55 -27.05 1.20
CA ARG A 253 -9.20 -26.05 2.20
C ARG A 253 -8.48 -26.75 3.35
N LEU A 254 -7.22 -26.38 3.57
CA LEU A 254 -6.43 -26.74 4.74
C LEU A 254 -7.09 -26.16 5.99
N GLU A 255 -7.52 -27.02 6.91
CA GLU A 255 -7.83 -26.61 8.27
C GLU A 255 -6.51 -26.36 9.01
N GLY A 256 -6.33 -25.13 9.47
CA GLY A 256 -5.35 -24.72 10.46
C GLY A 256 -6.06 -24.25 11.74
N PRO A 257 -5.44 -24.39 12.92
CA PRO A 257 -6.17 -24.41 14.19
C PRO A 257 -6.38 -23.01 14.80
N GLY A 258 -7.54 -22.85 15.45
CA GLY A 258 -7.68 -22.15 16.73
C GLY A 258 -7.42 -20.64 16.77
N SER A 259 -8.36 -19.84 16.27
CA SER A 259 -8.49 -18.42 16.65
C SER A 259 -9.44 -18.28 17.84
N GLY A 260 -8.88 -18.15 19.04
CA GLY A 260 -9.60 -17.78 20.25
C GLY A 260 -10.14 -16.34 20.17
N SER A 261 -11.43 -16.17 20.44
CA SER A 261 -12.08 -14.87 20.57
C SER A 261 -11.65 -14.19 21.87
N PHE A 262 -10.82 -13.15 21.76
CA PHE A 262 -10.52 -12.23 22.86
C PHE A 262 -11.48 -11.05 22.79
N THR A 263 -12.36 -10.93 23.79
CA THR A 263 -13.24 -9.78 23.99
C THR A 263 -12.51 -8.77 24.88
N PRO A 264 -12.14 -7.57 24.41
CA PRO A 264 -11.55 -6.56 25.29
C PRO A 264 -12.62 -5.94 26.22
N PRO A 265 -12.28 -5.61 27.48
CA PRO A 265 -13.18 -4.91 28.38
C PRO A 265 -13.39 -3.45 27.95
N ALA A 266 -14.60 -2.96 28.20
CA ALA A 266 -15.06 -1.60 27.91
C ALA A 266 -14.10 -0.54 28.48
N THR A 267 -13.53 0.28 27.60
CA THR A 267 -12.74 1.46 27.97
C THR A 267 -13.64 2.69 27.97
N ASP A 268 -13.57 3.46 29.06
CA ASP A 268 -14.25 4.72 29.26
C ASP A 268 -13.94 5.71 28.13
N ARG A 269 -14.99 6.28 27.52
CA ARG A 269 -14.86 7.22 26.40
C ARG A 269 -14.59 8.63 26.93
N VAL A 270 -13.33 9.05 26.90
CA VAL A 270 -12.95 10.46 26.96
C VAL A 270 -13.42 11.15 25.68
N ARG A 271 -14.39 12.07 25.81
CA ARG A 271 -14.96 12.84 24.71
C ARG A 271 -14.11 14.11 24.50
N ILE A 272 -13.12 14.03 23.62
CA ILE A 272 -12.42 15.21 23.12
C ILE A 272 -13.31 15.86 22.06
N ILE A 273 -13.71 17.11 22.29
CA ILE A 273 -14.42 17.94 21.30
C ILE A 273 -13.34 18.62 20.45
N PRO A 274 -13.17 18.27 19.16
CA PRO A 274 -12.30 19.04 18.28
C PRO A 274 -13.01 20.36 17.91
N HIS A 275 -12.41 21.48 18.30
CA HIS A 275 -12.73 22.77 17.69
C HIS A 275 -12.22 22.77 16.24
N GLY A 276 -13.10 23.19 15.34
CA GLY A 276 -12.94 23.04 13.89
C GLY A 276 -11.66 23.64 13.32
N THR A 277 -11.06 22.89 12.41
CA THR A 277 -10.16 23.41 11.40
C THR A 277 -10.95 24.31 10.44
N PRO A 278 -10.50 25.55 10.17
CA PRO A 278 -11.07 26.34 9.10
C PRO A 278 -10.72 25.72 7.74
N ASP A 279 -11.79 25.46 6.98
CA ASP A 279 -11.82 25.07 5.59
C ASP A 279 -10.97 26.03 4.74
N SER A 280 -9.87 25.53 4.19
CA SER A 280 -8.97 26.27 3.30
C SER A 280 -9.16 25.81 1.86
N SER A 281 -10.39 25.98 1.37
CA SER A 281 -10.77 25.74 -0.01
C SER A 281 -11.32 27.02 -0.64
N SER A 282 -10.45 27.99 -0.96
CA SER A 282 -10.75 29.10 -1.90
C SER A 282 -9.50 29.96 -2.17
N ARG A 283 -8.66 29.56 -3.14
CA ARG A 283 -7.83 30.55 -3.85
C ARG A 283 -7.62 30.17 -5.30
N SER A 284 -8.56 30.61 -6.12
CA SER A 284 -8.39 30.84 -7.55
C SER A 284 -7.11 31.64 -7.80
N GLN A 285 -6.18 31.08 -8.56
CA GLN A 285 -5.23 31.88 -9.33
C GLN A 285 -5.42 31.57 -10.80
N ARG A 286 -6.09 32.52 -11.47
CA ARG A 286 -5.91 32.80 -12.89
C ARG A 286 -4.44 33.13 -13.12
N THR A 287 -3.73 32.30 -13.86
CA THR A 287 -2.53 32.72 -14.58
C THR A 287 -2.93 33.03 -16.02
N ALA A 288 -2.83 34.32 -16.35
CA ALA A 288 -2.96 34.84 -17.68
C ALA A 288 -1.83 34.31 -18.57
N HIS A 289 -2.18 33.76 -19.73
CA HIS A 289 -1.23 33.58 -20.83
C HIS A 289 -0.92 34.94 -21.47
N PRO A 290 0.35 35.38 -21.52
CA PRO A 290 0.73 36.50 -22.36
C PRO A 290 0.76 36.09 -23.83
N GLN A 291 0.03 36.87 -24.65
CA GLN A 291 0.07 36.85 -26.10
C GLN A 291 1.49 37.09 -26.62
N ALA A 292 1.94 36.24 -27.54
CA ALA A 292 3.16 36.46 -28.30
C ALA A 292 2.95 37.60 -29.31
N PRO A 293 3.88 38.58 -29.41
CA PRO A 293 3.79 39.59 -30.45
C PRO A 293 4.22 39.05 -31.82
N ILE A 294 3.35 39.36 -32.76
CA ILE A 294 3.45 39.29 -34.22
C ILE A 294 4.82 39.79 -34.69
N ARG A 295 5.54 38.95 -35.44
CA ARG A 295 6.74 39.34 -36.19
C ARG A 295 6.42 39.27 -37.67
N ALA A 296 6.19 40.43 -38.29
CA ALA A 296 6.19 40.57 -39.74
C ALA A 296 6.59 42.01 -40.11
N VAL A 297 7.76 42.17 -40.73
CA VAL A 297 7.95 42.98 -41.95
C VAL A 297 9.20 42.45 -42.68
N PRO A 298 9.12 42.13 -43.99
CA PRO A 298 10.27 41.96 -44.88
C PRO A 298 10.57 43.26 -45.64
N ARG A 299 11.84 43.53 -45.98
CA ARG A 299 12.22 44.29 -47.19
C ARG A 299 13.63 43.89 -47.66
N SER A 300 13.66 43.28 -48.84
CA SER A 300 14.64 43.54 -49.91
C SER A 300 13.81 43.74 -51.16
#